data_AF-A0A7R9DXA4-F1
#
_entry.id   AF-A0A7R9DXA4-F1
#
_cell.length_a   1.000
_cell.length_b   1.000
_cell.length_c   1.000
_cell.angle_alpha   90.00
_cell.angle_beta   90.00
_cell.angle_gamma   90.00
#
_symmetry.space_group_name_H-M   'P 1'
#
loop_
_entity.id
_entity.type
_entity.pdbx_description
1 polymer ?
#
loop_
_entity_poly.entity_id
_entity_poly.type
_entity_poly.pdbx_seq_one_letter_code
_entity_poly.pdbx_strand_id
1 'polypeptide(L)'
;MLVKEYRIPLPLSVEEYRIAQLYMITKKTRDESHSAFDGVEILVNEPYTEGPGGQGQFTRKVFHVARRLPVWIKSFLPKNALLATEESWNAYPYTKTVYSNNLVNRFSLEIETRFQSDSGGQENVFQLSQDELEERIVVFVTCSTDVIDIVSDEVSGSDYLKEEDPRLFRSVKTGRGPLSESWVEQHLDNTKECEKSLMCVYKLCKVDFRYWGLQTRVERFLQDIRIGKVELEEVNPHLRGGRVENHLGKTTPVHPTEIRTSISPSSAVELNMTSALANYATEAALRKTLLIAHRQVWTWQDEWCGMTIEDVRDMEMRTADILRQKMGQEDRHTETI
;
A
#
# COMPACT_ATOMS: atom_id res chain seq x y z
N MET A 1 13.42 3.41 10.49
CA MET A 1 12.31 2.54 10.07
C MET A 1 11.00 3.28 10.28
N LEU A 2 10.17 3.39 9.24
CA LEU A 2 8.82 3.95 9.29
C LEU A 2 7.82 2.79 9.49
N VAL A 3 6.85 2.95 10.38
CA VAL A 3 5.81 1.95 10.62
C VAL A 3 4.44 2.62 10.46
N LYS A 4 3.58 2.06 9.61
CA LYS A 4 2.22 2.59 9.37
C LYS A 4 1.20 1.46 9.32
N GLU A 5 0.06 1.66 9.95
CA GLU A 5 -1.07 0.72 9.92
C GLU A 5 -2.20 1.27 9.06
N TYR A 6 -2.62 0.50 8.05
CA TYR A 6 -3.81 0.78 7.27
C TYR A 6 -4.95 -0.10 7.74
N ARG A 7 -6.13 0.48 7.93
CA ARG A 7 -7.37 -0.23 8.23
C ARG A 7 -8.33 -0.06 7.08
N ILE A 8 -8.82 -1.16 6.53
CA ILE A 8 -9.65 -1.16 5.33
C ILE A 8 -10.92 -1.96 5.63
N PRO A 9 -11.97 -1.30 6.15
CA PRO A 9 -13.28 -1.93 6.33
C PRO A 9 -13.86 -2.32 4.97
N LEU A 10 -14.57 -3.44 4.91
CA LEU A 10 -15.21 -3.95 3.71
C LEU A 10 -16.56 -4.60 4.05
N PRO A 11 -17.60 -4.40 3.22
CA PRO A 11 -18.90 -5.05 3.36
C PRO A 11 -18.88 -6.49 2.84
N LEU A 12 -17.91 -7.27 3.33
CA LEU A 12 -17.65 -8.67 3.02
C LEU A 12 -17.45 -9.45 4.32
N SER A 13 -17.63 -10.76 4.25
CA SER A 13 -17.16 -11.65 5.33
C SER A 13 -15.68 -11.94 5.14
N VAL A 14 -15.02 -12.34 6.23
CA VAL A 14 -13.62 -12.83 6.19
C VAL A 14 -13.50 -13.98 5.19
N GLU A 15 -14.45 -14.91 5.13
CA GLU A 15 -14.37 -16.04 4.19
C GLU A 15 -14.55 -15.63 2.73
N GLU A 16 -15.48 -14.71 2.42
CA GLU A 16 -15.60 -14.18 1.06
C GLU A 16 -14.32 -13.46 0.63
N TYR A 17 -13.74 -12.66 1.53
CA TYR A 17 -12.52 -11.91 1.24
C TYR A 17 -11.32 -12.82 0.97
N ARG A 18 -11.27 -14.02 1.58
CA ARG A 18 -10.25 -15.04 1.28
C ARG A 18 -10.18 -15.37 -0.22
N ILE A 19 -11.32 -15.56 -0.86
CA ILE A 19 -11.41 -15.83 -2.30
C ILE A 19 -11.20 -14.56 -3.10
N ALA A 20 -11.88 -13.48 -2.71
CA ALA A 20 -11.85 -12.21 -3.45
C ALA A 20 -10.44 -11.61 -3.56
N GLN A 21 -9.64 -11.66 -2.49
CA GLN A 21 -8.29 -11.12 -2.51
C GLN A 21 -7.37 -11.89 -3.47
N LEU A 22 -7.50 -13.22 -3.50
CA LEU A 22 -6.64 -14.06 -4.33
C LEU A 22 -7.01 -13.86 -5.80
N TYR A 23 -8.32 -13.82 -6.09
CA TYR A 23 -8.82 -13.46 -7.40
C TYR A 23 -8.29 -12.09 -7.86
N MET A 24 -8.41 -11.07 -7.00
CA MET A 24 -7.92 -9.72 -7.29
C MET A 24 -6.41 -9.72 -7.58
N ILE A 25 -5.61 -10.37 -6.73
CA ILE A 25 -4.15 -10.47 -6.91
C ILE A 25 -3.82 -11.13 -8.25
N THR A 26 -4.48 -12.25 -8.56
CA THR A 26 -4.22 -12.99 -9.80
C THR A 26 -4.63 -12.19 -11.04
N LYS A 27 -5.81 -11.56 -11.04
CA LYS A 27 -6.29 -10.71 -12.13
C LYS A 27 -5.36 -9.52 -12.34
N LYS A 28 -4.99 -8.79 -11.28
CA LYS A 28 -4.01 -7.69 -11.37
C LYS A 28 -2.67 -8.15 -11.90
N THR A 29 -2.14 -9.25 -11.38
CA THR A 29 -0.84 -9.78 -11.83
C THR A 29 -0.84 -10.03 -13.34
N ARG A 30 -1.95 -10.55 -13.87
CA ARG A 30 -2.14 -10.77 -15.31
C ARG A 30 -2.26 -9.46 -16.09
N ASP A 31 -3.10 -8.54 -15.61
CA ASP A 31 -3.43 -7.30 -16.33
C ASP A 31 -2.26 -6.32 -16.33
N GLU A 32 -1.47 -6.29 -15.26
CA GLU A 32 -0.29 -5.44 -15.08
C GLU A 32 0.97 -5.95 -15.83
N SER A 33 0.90 -7.13 -16.45
CA SER A 33 2.03 -7.73 -17.17
C SER A 33 1.87 -7.56 -18.68
N HIS A 34 2.40 -6.43 -19.17
CA HIS A 34 2.28 -6.01 -20.56
C HIS A 34 3.46 -6.45 -21.44
N SER A 35 4.66 -6.57 -20.87
CA SER A 35 5.88 -7.02 -21.57
C SER A 35 6.94 -7.56 -20.59
N ALA A 36 8.01 -8.17 -21.09
CA ALA A 36 9.12 -8.69 -20.27
C ALA A 36 9.86 -7.63 -19.46
N PHE A 37 9.72 -6.35 -19.84
CA PHE A 37 10.34 -5.20 -19.14
C PHE A 37 9.38 -4.47 -18.17
N ASP A 38 8.10 -4.89 -18.11
CA ASP A 38 7.06 -4.33 -17.23
C ASP A 38 6.03 -5.43 -16.93
N GLY A 39 6.39 -6.28 -15.97
CA GLY A 39 5.61 -7.45 -15.63
C GLY A 39 6.04 -8.09 -14.31
N VAL A 40 5.31 -9.15 -13.96
CA VAL A 40 5.52 -9.92 -12.73
C VAL A 40 5.93 -11.34 -13.10
N GLU A 41 7.05 -11.81 -12.57
CA GLU A 41 7.48 -13.19 -12.69
C GLU A 41 7.06 -13.96 -11.44
N ILE A 42 6.36 -15.09 -11.62
CA ILE A 42 6.05 -16.01 -10.52
C ILE A 42 7.12 -17.09 -10.49
N LEU A 43 8.01 -17.04 -9.50
CA LEU A 43 9.14 -17.98 -9.38
C LEU A 43 8.80 -19.20 -8.54
N VAL A 44 8.05 -19.00 -7.46
CA VAL A 44 7.61 -20.07 -6.55
C VAL A 44 6.16 -19.83 -6.19
N ASN A 45 5.38 -20.90 -6.16
CA ASN A 45 4.03 -20.95 -5.60
C ASN A 45 3.79 -22.36 -5.04
N GLU A 46 4.04 -22.56 -3.75
CA GLU A 46 3.99 -23.88 -3.13
C GLU A 46 3.45 -23.81 -1.68
N PRO A 47 2.82 -24.88 -1.18
CA PRO A 47 2.41 -24.94 0.22
C PRO A 47 3.65 -25.02 1.14
N TYR A 48 3.54 -24.46 2.34
CA TYR A 48 4.52 -24.59 3.42
C TYR A 48 3.86 -25.04 4.73
N THR A 49 4.60 -25.77 5.55
CA THR A 49 4.14 -26.29 6.85
C THR A 49 4.77 -25.57 8.04
N GLU A 50 5.90 -24.90 7.84
CA GLU A 50 6.63 -24.17 8.88
C GLU A 50 7.02 -22.78 8.37
N GLY A 51 6.41 -21.73 8.92
CA GLY A 51 6.69 -20.35 8.54
C GLY A 51 5.82 -19.33 9.31
N PRO A 52 5.86 -18.05 8.94
CA PRO A 52 4.99 -17.03 9.51
C PRO A 52 3.52 -17.45 9.48
N GLY A 53 2.82 -17.35 10.62
CA GLY A 53 1.43 -17.78 10.75
C GLY A 53 1.21 -19.30 10.81
N GLY A 54 2.26 -20.12 10.84
CA GLY A 54 2.18 -21.58 10.92
C GLY A 54 2.35 -22.24 9.55
N GLN A 55 1.24 -22.66 8.94
CA GLN A 55 1.21 -23.32 7.64
C GLN A 55 0.35 -22.53 6.64
N GLY A 56 0.67 -22.61 5.35
CA GLY A 56 -0.04 -21.83 4.34
C GLY A 56 0.51 -22.01 2.93
N GLN A 57 0.37 -20.98 2.11
CA GLN A 57 0.95 -20.91 0.77
C GLN A 57 2.09 -19.89 0.73
N PHE A 58 3.24 -20.29 0.21
CA PHE A 58 4.37 -19.43 -0.04
C PHE A 58 4.42 -19.06 -1.53
N THR A 59 4.59 -17.78 -1.82
CA THR A 59 4.86 -17.31 -3.17
C THR A 59 6.08 -16.43 -3.20
N ARG A 60 6.92 -16.61 -4.21
CA ARG A 60 8.03 -15.70 -4.52
C ARG A 60 7.87 -15.16 -5.92
N LYS A 61 7.83 -13.83 -6.04
CA LYS A 61 7.65 -13.12 -7.31
C LYS A 61 8.75 -12.09 -7.53
N VAL A 62 9.01 -11.77 -8.79
CA VAL A 62 9.90 -10.66 -9.17
C VAL A 62 9.11 -9.65 -9.98
N PHE A 63 9.09 -8.40 -9.52
CA PHE A 63 8.42 -7.29 -10.16
C PHE A 63 9.43 -6.42 -10.89
N HIS A 64 9.18 -6.18 -12.17
CA HIS A 64 9.93 -5.23 -12.99
C HIS A 64 9.34 -3.82 -12.82
N VAL A 65 9.79 -3.07 -11.81
CA VAL A 65 9.18 -1.79 -11.39
C VAL A 65 9.73 -0.56 -12.13
N ALA A 66 10.63 -0.77 -13.10
CA ALA A 66 11.34 0.27 -13.83
C ALA A 66 10.43 1.38 -14.37
N ARG A 67 9.27 1.05 -14.93
CA ARG A 67 8.38 2.04 -15.58
C ARG A 67 7.50 2.77 -14.57
N ARG A 68 7.15 2.13 -13.46
CA ARG A 68 6.20 2.59 -12.43
C ARG A 68 6.80 3.55 -11.41
N LEU A 69 8.12 3.53 -11.25
CA LEU A 69 8.79 4.49 -10.38
C LEU A 69 8.72 5.91 -11.00
N PRO A 70 8.54 6.97 -10.21
CA PRO A 70 8.70 8.33 -10.68
C PRO A 70 10.10 8.58 -11.26
N VAL A 71 10.21 9.49 -12.22
CA VAL A 71 11.48 9.85 -12.88
C VAL A 71 12.56 10.23 -11.86
N TRP A 72 12.17 10.94 -10.79
CA TRP A 72 13.10 11.30 -9.73
C TRP A 72 13.66 10.04 -9.05
N ILE A 73 12.85 9.06 -8.64
CA ILE A 73 13.34 7.80 -8.04
C ILE A 73 14.27 7.06 -9.00
N LYS A 74 13.91 6.95 -10.28
CA LYS A 74 14.76 6.30 -11.30
C LYS A 74 16.12 6.95 -11.45
N SER A 75 16.23 8.26 -11.22
CA SER A 75 17.50 9.00 -11.33
C SER A 75 18.51 8.66 -10.21
N PHE A 76 18.03 8.04 -9.11
CA PHE A 76 18.84 7.65 -7.95
C PHE A 76 19.16 6.16 -7.91
N LEU A 77 18.36 5.31 -8.57
CA LEU A 77 18.54 3.87 -8.58
C LEU A 77 19.41 3.43 -9.76
N PRO A 78 20.39 2.52 -9.55
CA PRO A 78 21.10 1.91 -10.65
C PRO A 78 20.12 1.05 -11.49
N LYS A 79 20.37 0.91 -12.80
CA LYS A 79 19.42 0.28 -13.76
C LYS A 79 19.02 -1.16 -13.39
N ASN A 80 19.88 -1.87 -12.67
CA ASN A 80 19.65 -3.23 -12.17
C ASN A 80 18.87 -3.27 -10.84
N ALA A 81 18.71 -2.14 -10.13
CA ALA A 81 17.87 -2.02 -8.93
C ALA A 81 16.39 -1.78 -9.25
N LEU A 82 15.96 -2.02 -10.49
CA LEU A 82 14.57 -1.86 -10.93
C LEU A 82 13.76 -3.16 -10.81
N LEU A 83 14.31 -4.17 -10.13
CA LEU A 83 13.66 -5.43 -9.78
C LEU A 83 13.34 -5.44 -8.29
N ALA A 84 12.09 -5.74 -7.93
CA ALA A 84 11.69 -5.97 -6.55
C ALA A 84 11.29 -7.44 -6.39
N THR A 85 11.94 -8.16 -5.47
CA THR A 85 11.55 -9.51 -5.08
C THR A 85 10.47 -9.41 -4.00
N GLU A 86 9.32 -10.02 -4.24
CA GLU A 86 8.27 -10.23 -3.25
C GLU A 86 8.33 -11.66 -2.75
N GLU A 87 8.43 -11.83 -1.44
CA GLU A 87 8.21 -13.10 -0.77
C GLU A 87 6.96 -12.97 0.11
N SER A 88 5.99 -13.86 -0.08
CA SER A 88 4.71 -13.78 0.62
C SER A 88 4.33 -15.12 1.22
N TRP A 89 4.06 -15.12 2.53
CA TRP A 89 3.57 -16.24 3.32
C TRP A 89 2.10 -15.98 3.65
N ASN A 90 1.21 -16.76 3.01
CA ASN A 90 -0.23 -16.65 3.19
C ASN A 90 -0.75 -17.82 4.05
N ALA A 91 -0.89 -17.58 5.35
CA ALA A 91 -1.55 -18.44 6.33
C ALA A 91 -2.89 -17.81 6.75
N TYR A 92 -3.75 -17.52 5.78
CA TYR A 92 -5.03 -16.83 6.00
C TYR A 92 -5.76 -17.38 7.24
N PRO A 93 -6.18 -16.52 8.21
CA PRO A 93 -6.36 -15.07 8.13
C PRO A 93 -5.15 -14.23 8.59
N TYR A 94 -3.92 -14.72 8.40
CA TYR A 94 -2.69 -13.94 8.54
C TYR A 94 -1.86 -14.03 7.26
N THR A 95 -1.27 -12.91 6.84
CA THR A 95 -0.24 -12.93 5.79
C THR A 95 0.95 -12.10 6.20
N LYS A 96 2.13 -12.54 5.78
CA LYS A 96 3.36 -11.75 5.83
C LYS A 96 3.91 -11.63 4.43
N THR A 97 4.24 -10.42 4.01
CA THR A 97 4.84 -10.15 2.70
C THR A 97 6.08 -9.30 2.89
N VAL A 98 7.18 -9.65 2.23
CA VAL A 98 8.45 -8.95 2.31
C VAL A 98 8.87 -8.60 0.90
N TYR A 99 9.04 -7.31 0.64
CA TYR A 99 9.66 -6.79 -0.56
C TYR A 99 11.12 -6.48 -0.28
N SER A 100 12.00 -7.05 -1.10
CA SER A 100 13.44 -6.85 -1.05
C SER A 100 14.00 -6.54 -2.44
N ASN A 101 15.20 -5.97 -2.47
CA ASN A 101 15.92 -5.71 -3.72
C ASN A 101 17.39 -6.13 -3.52
N ASN A 102 17.87 -7.07 -4.35
CA ASN A 102 19.17 -7.72 -4.19
C ASN A 102 20.38 -6.78 -4.25
N LEU A 103 20.21 -5.53 -4.67
CA LEU A 103 21.31 -4.56 -4.86
C LEU A 103 21.23 -3.38 -3.89
N VAL A 104 20.06 -3.19 -3.29
CA VAL A 104 19.87 -2.26 -2.19
C VAL A 104 19.71 -3.13 -0.95
N ASN A 105 20.83 -3.57 -0.35
CA ASN A 105 20.89 -4.21 0.99
C ASN A 105 20.38 -3.28 2.12
N ARG A 106 19.56 -2.31 1.76
CA ARG A 106 19.27 -1.06 2.42
C ARG A 106 17.83 -0.59 2.14
N PHE A 107 16.99 -1.40 1.49
CA PHE A 107 15.55 -1.21 1.41
C PHE A 107 14.85 -2.51 1.82
N SER A 108 13.97 -2.43 2.80
CA SER A 108 13.00 -3.48 3.10
C SER A 108 11.63 -2.86 3.29
N LEU A 109 10.63 -3.49 2.70
CA LEU A 109 9.23 -3.24 3.00
C LEU A 109 8.63 -4.56 3.46
N GLU A 110 8.31 -4.63 4.74
CA GLU A 110 7.57 -5.75 5.32
C GLU A 110 6.12 -5.32 5.55
N ILE A 111 5.19 -6.16 5.13
CA ILE A 111 3.76 -5.96 5.33
C ILE A 111 3.21 -7.18 6.04
N GLU A 112 2.72 -6.99 7.26
CA GLU A 112 1.93 -7.97 7.97
C GLU A 112 0.44 -7.62 7.80
N THR A 113 -0.39 -8.60 7.48
CA THR A 113 -1.83 -8.40 7.35
C THR A 113 -2.60 -9.35 8.26
N ARG A 114 -3.63 -8.82 8.92
CA ARG A 114 -4.62 -9.59 9.67
C ARG A 114 -6.01 -9.25 9.16
N PHE A 115 -6.86 -10.27 9.01
CA PHE A 115 -8.24 -10.11 8.57
C PHE A 115 -9.15 -10.40 9.75
N GLN A 116 -9.97 -9.42 10.14
CA GLN A 116 -10.86 -9.54 11.29
C GLN A 116 -12.31 -9.31 10.89
N SER A 117 -13.23 -9.99 11.56
CA SER A 117 -14.67 -9.82 11.38
C SER A 117 -15.19 -8.65 12.22
N ASP A 118 -14.69 -7.44 11.94
CA ASP A 118 -15.06 -6.19 12.63
C ASP A 118 -15.07 -4.99 11.67
N SER A 119 -15.26 -3.79 12.22
CA SER A 119 -15.27 -2.52 11.47
C SER A 119 -13.93 -1.76 11.49
N GLY A 120 -12.83 -2.35 11.96
CA GLY A 120 -11.55 -1.62 12.09
C GLY A 120 -11.30 -0.97 13.45
N GLY A 121 -12.14 -1.25 14.46
CA GLY A 121 -12.04 -0.64 15.78
C GLY A 121 -11.06 -1.31 16.75
N GLN A 122 -10.44 -2.44 16.39
CA GLN A 122 -9.50 -3.12 17.29
C GLN A 122 -8.13 -2.42 17.30
N GLU A 123 -7.59 -2.25 18.50
CA GLU A 123 -6.26 -1.69 18.71
C GLU A 123 -5.21 -2.79 18.88
N ASN A 124 -4.00 -2.54 18.37
CA ASN A 124 -2.83 -3.42 18.47
C ASN A 124 -3.09 -4.89 18.08
N VAL A 125 -3.82 -5.11 16.98
CA VAL A 125 -4.14 -6.46 16.44
C VAL A 125 -2.87 -7.29 16.16
N PHE A 126 -1.74 -6.61 15.90
CA PHE A 126 -0.44 -7.22 15.66
C PHE A 126 0.34 -7.59 16.93
N GLN A 127 -0.17 -7.25 18.12
CA GLN A 127 0.46 -7.55 19.41
C GLN A 127 1.90 -7.03 19.51
N LEU A 128 2.13 -5.82 19.00
CA LEU A 128 3.43 -5.16 19.05
C LEU A 128 3.80 -4.89 20.51
N SER A 129 5.07 -5.13 20.85
CA SER A 129 5.62 -4.86 22.19
C SER A 129 5.65 -3.37 22.50
N GLN A 130 5.80 -3.02 23.78
CA GLN A 130 5.89 -1.62 24.20
C GLN A 130 7.13 -0.93 23.61
N ASP A 131 8.25 -1.64 23.47
CA ASP A 131 9.46 -1.11 22.82
C ASP A 131 9.24 -0.94 21.31
N GLU A 132 8.53 -1.84 20.63
CA GLU A 132 8.11 -1.63 19.23
C GLU A 132 7.03 -0.54 19.11
N LEU A 133 6.32 -0.24 20.20
CA LEU A 133 5.42 0.91 20.38
C LEU A 133 6.20 2.22 20.62
N GLU A 134 7.41 2.17 21.18
CA GLU A 134 8.22 3.31 21.63
C GLU A 134 9.45 3.64 20.76
N GLU A 135 10.13 2.67 20.12
CA GLU A 135 11.13 2.89 19.04
C GLU A 135 10.52 3.59 17.80
N ARG A 136 9.21 3.82 17.85
CA ARG A 136 8.42 4.74 17.02
C ARG A 136 8.80 6.22 17.16
N ILE A 137 9.86 6.55 17.92
CA ILE A 137 10.28 7.91 18.29
C ILE A 137 11.72 8.20 17.82
N VAL A 138 12.05 8.04 16.53
CA VAL A 138 13.10 8.87 15.92
C VAL A 138 12.66 9.23 14.49
N VAL A 139 12.06 10.43 14.40
CA VAL A 139 11.58 11.14 13.20
C VAL A 139 10.13 10.79 12.80
N PHE A 140 9.18 11.53 13.42
CA PHE A 140 7.72 11.52 13.23
C PHE A 140 6.96 10.35 13.88
N VAL A 141 6.70 10.50 15.19
CA VAL A 141 5.70 9.74 15.94
C VAL A 141 4.32 9.92 15.29
N THR A 142 3.84 8.89 14.59
CA THR A 142 2.46 8.39 14.72
C THR A 142 2.47 6.97 14.14
N CYS A 143 1.92 5.98 14.86
CA CYS A 143 1.19 4.93 14.17
C CYS A 143 -0.01 5.68 13.59
N SER A 144 0.16 6.27 12.40
CA SER A 144 -0.95 6.93 11.73
C SER A 144 -1.85 5.80 11.29
N THR A 145 -2.83 5.49 12.14
CA THR A 145 -3.94 4.66 11.74
C THR A 145 -4.64 5.40 10.62
N ASP A 146 -4.48 4.87 9.41
CA ASP A 146 -5.09 5.44 8.22
C ASP A 146 -6.22 4.51 7.82
N VAL A 147 -7.44 4.99 8.03
CA VAL A 147 -8.63 4.31 7.56
C VAL A 147 -8.76 4.62 6.07
N ILE A 148 -8.68 3.59 5.25
CA ILE A 148 -8.94 3.71 3.82
C ILE A 148 -10.40 3.35 3.61
N ASP A 149 -11.22 4.36 3.31
CA ASP A 149 -12.63 4.17 2.96
C ASP A 149 -12.75 3.97 1.44
N ILE A 150 -13.17 2.78 1.02
CA ILE A 150 -13.33 2.44 -0.40
C ILE A 150 -14.41 3.28 -1.11
N VAL A 151 -15.29 3.96 -0.38
CA VAL A 151 -16.34 4.83 -0.93
C VAL A 151 -15.89 6.29 -0.92
N SER A 152 -15.47 6.78 0.24
CA SER A 152 -15.26 8.20 0.52
C SER A 152 -13.90 8.73 0.06
N ASP A 153 -12.87 7.89 0.06
CA ASP A 153 -11.53 8.33 -0.35
C ASP A 153 -11.47 8.62 -1.85
N GLU A 154 -10.84 9.74 -2.20
CA GLU A 154 -10.70 10.17 -3.57
C GLU A 154 -9.68 9.32 -4.35
N VAL A 155 -10.03 9.01 -5.60
CA VAL A 155 -9.13 8.42 -6.59
C VAL A 155 -8.80 9.50 -7.61
N SER A 156 -7.51 9.68 -7.92
CA SER A 156 -7.06 10.63 -8.94
C SER A 156 -7.74 10.39 -10.28
N GLY A 157 -8.07 11.46 -11.01
CA GLY A 157 -8.81 11.36 -12.27
C GLY A 157 -8.16 10.48 -13.34
N SER A 158 -6.83 10.30 -13.32
CA SER A 158 -6.11 9.37 -14.19
C SER A 158 -6.34 7.89 -13.88
N ASP A 159 -6.72 7.58 -12.65
CA ASP A 159 -6.89 6.21 -12.15
C ASP A 159 -8.37 5.89 -11.86
N TYR A 160 -9.26 6.88 -11.95
CA TYR A 160 -10.69 6.70 -11.72
C TYR A 160 -11.33 5.98 -12.91
N LEU A 161 -11.91 4.82 -12.63
CA LEU A 161 -12.76 4.08 -13.56
C LEU A 161 -14.18 4.03 -12.99
N LYS A 162 -15.16 4.37 -13.82
CA LYS A 162 -16.57 4.47 -13.40
C LYS A 162 -17.14 3.11 -12.98
N GLU A 163 -16.73 2.08 -13.71
CA GLU A 163 -17.05 0.67 -13.47
C GLU A 163 -16.43 0.13 -12.17
N GLU A 164 -15.39 0.79 -11.65
CA GLU A 164 -14.73 0.46 -10.38
C GLU A 164 -15.14 1.43 -9.25
N ASP A 165 -16.28 2.11 -9.41
CA ASP A 165 -16.84 2.97 -8.37
C ASP A 165 -17.86 2.23 -7.50
N PRO A 166 -17.57 1.96 -6.21
CA PRO A 166 -18.51 1.31 -5.30
C PRO A 166 -19.83 2.06 -5.11
N ARG A 167 -19.84 3.38 -5.36
CA ARG A 167 -21.05 4.23 -5.31
C ARG A 167 -21.99 4.01 -6.49
N LEU A 168 -21.49 3.39 -7.57
CA LEU A 168 -22.24 3.17 -8.80
C LEU A 168 -22.46 1.68 -9.06
N PHE A 169 -21.55 0.83 -8.59
CA PHE A 169 -21.59 -0.60 -8.82
C PHE A 169 -22.70 -1.30 -8.02
N ARG A 170 -23.46 -2.17 -8.69
CA ARG A 170 -24.40 -3.11 -8.07
C ARG A 170 -24.15 -4.49 -8.66
N SER A 171 -23.91 -5.46 -7.79
CA SER A 171 -23.71 -6.85 -8.19
C SER A 171 -25.01 -7.47 -8.69
N VAL A 172 -24.95 -8.09 -9.86
CA VAL A 172 -26.07 -8.86 -10.44
C VAL A 172 -26.24 -10.20 -9.73
N LYS A 173 -25.14 -10.84 -9.29
CA LYS A 173 -25.18 -12.14 -8.61
C LYS A 173 -25.68 -12.07 -7.18
N THR A 174 -25.25 -11.06 -6.43
CA THR A 174 -25.52 -10.94 -4.98
C THR A 174 -26.56 -9.88 -4.65
N GLY A 175 -26.85 -8.96 -5.57
CA GLY A 175 -27.72 -7.80 -5.34
C GLY A 175 -27.08 -6.69 -4.49
N ARG A 176 -25.86 -6.90 -3.95
CA ARG A 176 -25.15 -5.95 -3.10
C ARG A 176 -24.71 -4.69 -3.86
N GLY A 177 -24.60 -3.59 -3.12
CA GLY A 177 -24.29 -2.26 -3.66
C GLY A 177 -25.51 -1.59 -4.30
N PRO A 178 -25.41 -0.33 -4.76
CA PRO A 178 -24.27 0.56 -4.57
C PRO A 178 -24.10 0.95 -3.10
N LEU A 179 -22.86 1.25 -2.72
CA LEU A 179 -22.54 1.72 -1.38
C LEU A 179 -22.84 3.21 -1.25
N SER A 180 -23.46 3.59 -0.15
CA SER A 180 -23.69 4.99 0.20
C SER A 180 -22.53 5.54 1.04
N GLU A 181 -22.51 6.85 1.30
CA GLU A 181 -21.49 7.46 2.17
C GLU A 181 -21.54 6.94 3.61
N SER A 182 -22.72 6.54 4.10
CA SER A 182 -22.90 5.94 5.44
C SER A 182 -22.95 4.41 5.40
N TRP A 183 -22.24 3.80 4.45
CA TRP A 183 -22.27 2.35 4.28
C TRP A 183 -21.75 1.62 5.52
N VAL A 184 -20.75 2.15 6.22
CA VAL A 184 -20.19 1.51 7.42
C VAL A 184 -21.23 1.44 8.53
N GLU A 185 -21.89 2.56 8.85
CA GLU A 185 -22.93 2.62 9.89
C GLU A 185 -24.10 1.71 9.54
N GLN A 186 -24.52 1.68 8.28
CA GLN A 186 -25.60 0.81 7.81
C GLN A 186 -25.30 -0.68 8.05
N HIS A 187 -24.05 -1.11 7.89
CA HIS A 187 -23.64 -2.50 8.14
C HIS A 187 -23.43 -2.79 9.63
N LEU A 188 -23.17 -1.77 10.46
CA LEU A 188 -23.11 -1.90 11.92
C LEU A 188 -24.51 -2.00 12.56
N ASP A 189 -25.47 -1.22 12.09
CA ASP A 189 -26.82 -1.12 12.67
C ASP A 189 -27.77 -2.24 12.23
N ASN A 190 -27.47 -2.95 11.14
CA ASN A 190 -28.38 -3.91 10.54
C ASN A 190 -28.52 -5.21 11.37
N THR A 191 -29.69 -5.34 12.03
CA THR A 191 -30.13 -6.51 12.80
C THR A 191 -30.54 -7.73 11.94
N LYS A 192 -30.47 -7.64 10.60
CA LYS A 192 -30.81 -8.74 9.69
C LYS A 192 -29.63 -9.68 9.47
N GLU A 193 -29.81 -10.95 9.82
CA GLU A 193 -28.80 -12.03 9.71
C GLU A 193 -28.15 -12.23 8.34
N CYS A 194 -28.83 -11.85 7.25
CA CYS A 194 -28.39 -12.10 5.89
C CYS A 194 -27.40 -11.04 5.33
N GLU A 195 -27.21 -9.91 6.03
CA GLU A 195 -26.34 -8.78 5.61
C GLU A 195 -25.22 -8.48 6.63
N LYS A 196 -24.95 -9.39 7.56
CA LYS A 196 -23.99 -9.23 8.69
C LYS A 196 -22.50 -9.22 8.33
N SER A 197 -22.17 -9.15 7.05
CA SER A 197 -20.80 -9.40 6.59
C SER A 197 -20.03 -8.08 6.53
N LEU A 198 -19.42 -7.72 7.66
CA LEU A 198 -18.45 -6.63 7.78
C LEU A 198 -17.13 -7.21 8.28
N MET A 199 -16.05 -6.89 7.57
CA MET A 199 -14.70 -7.28 7.95
C MET A 199 -13.75 -6.09 7.79
N CYS A 200 -12.61 -6.11 8.47
CA CYS A 200 -11.54 -5.13 8.27
C CYS A 200 -10.20 -5.81 8.00
N VAL A 201 -9.52 -5.31 6.96
CA VAL A 201 -8.15 -5.68 6.63
C VAL A 201 -7.23 -4.73 7.39
N TYR A 202 -6.47 -5.25 8.36
CA TYR A 202 -5.42 -4.51 9.05
C TYR A 202 -4.10 -4.81 8.35
N LYS A 203 -3.40 -3.79 7.86
CA LYS A 203 -2.08 -3.91 7.20
C LYS A 203 -1.03 -3.08 7.92
N LEU A 204 -0.10 -3.74 8.59
CA LEU A 204 1.05 -3.11 9.22
C LEU A 204 2.23 -3.12 8.26
N CYS A 205 2.58 -1.95 7.75
CA CYS A 205 3.70 -1.73 6.85
C CYS A 205 4.90 -1.21 7.64
N LYS A 206 6.00 -1.95 7.61
CA LYS A 206 7.30 -1.59 8.17
C LYS A 206 8.26 -1.32 7.02
N VAL A 207 8.71 -0.07 6.89
CA VAL A 207 9.55 0.38 5.80
C VAL A 207 10.91 0.80 6.36
N ASP A 208 11.97 0.16 5.91
CA ASP A 208 13.34 0.55 6.25
C ASP A 208 14.07 0.96 4.98
N PHE A 209 14.57 2.19 4.96
CA PHE A 209 15.43 2.71 3.91
C PHE A 209 16.72 3.21 4.58
N ARG A 210 17.88 2.69 4.18
CA ARG A 210 19.19 3.11 4.69
C ARG A 210 20.04 3.67 3.55
N TYR A 211 19.73 4.86 3.08
CA TYR A 211 20.45 5.44 1.93
C TYR A 211 21.60 6.36 2.37
N TRP A 212 22.78 6.23 1.74
CA TRP A 212 23.97 7.07 2.02
C TRP A 212 24.62 7.54 0.71
N GLY A 213 24.99 8.83 0.61
CA GLY A 213 25.95 9.29 -0.41
C GLY A 213 25.47 10.12 -1.63
N LEU A 214 24.37 10.90 -1.58
CA LEU A 214 23.95 11.79 -2.70
C LEU A 214 23.45 13.19 -2.28
N GLN A 215 24.15 13.85 -1.33
CA GLN A 215 23.75 15.12 -0.72
C GLN A 215 23.26 16.19 -1.72
N THR A 216 24.01 16.46 -2.79
CA THR A 216 23.70 17.53 -3.77
C THR A 216 22.44 17.27 -4.60
N ARG A 217 22.06 16.01 -4.81
CA ARG A 217 20.84 15.66 -5.56
C ARG A 217 19.60 15.71 -4.66
N VAL A 218 19.75 15.45 -3.36
CA VAL A 218 18.69 15.58 -2.35
C VAL A 218 18.29 17.05 -2.15
N GLU A 219 19.26 17.98 -2.14
CA GLU A 219 18.99 19.42 -1.99
C GLU A 219 18.15 19.98 -3.15
N ARG A 220 18.42 19.57 -4.40
CA ARG A 220 17.57 19.91 -5.56
C ARG A 220 16.16 19.34 -5.43
N PHE A 221 16.03 18.11 -4.97
CA PHE A 221 14.74 17.45 -4.78
C PHE A 221 13.86 18.12 -3.69
N LEU A 222 14.45 18.53 -2.56
CA LEU A 222 13.72 19.27 -1.53
C LEU A 222 13.24 20.63 -2.02
N GLN A 223 13.96 21.25 -2.96
CA GLN A 223 13.49 22.46 -3.63
C GLN A 223 12.29 22.15 -4.54
N ASP A 224 12.35 21.09 -5.36
CA ASP A 224 11.26 20.71 -6.26
C ASP A 224 9.96 20.33 -5.52
N ILE A 225 10.04 19.59 -4.42
CA ILE A 225 8.86 19.29 -3.56
C ILE A 225 8.28 20.55 -2.95
N ARG A 226 9.15 21.46 -2.48
CA ARG A 226 8.71 22.70 -1.83
C ARG A 226 8.06 23.64 -2.84
N ILE A 227 8.51 23.63 -4.09
CA ILE A 227 7.88 24.34 -5.22
C ILE A 227 6.51 23.69 -5.55
N GLY A 228 6.43 22.36 -5.67
CA GLY A 228 5.16 21.68 -5.94
C GLY A 228 4.11 21.83 -4.84
N LYS A 229 4.52 21.92 -3.56
CA LYS A 229 3.61 22.24 -2.45
C LYS A 229 3.10 23.68 -2.50
N VAL A 230 3.94 24.63 -2.90
CA VAL A 230 3.55 26.04 -3.07
C VAL A 230 2.55 26.18 -4.21
N GLU A 231 2.75 25.49 -5.35
CA GLU A 231 1.78 25.49 -6.45
C GLU A 231 0.44 24.88 -6.05
N LEU A 232 0.42 23.79 -5.26
CA LEU A 232 -0.83 23.20 -4.77
C LEU A 232 -1.58 24.10 -3.76
N GLU A 233 -0.86 24.88 -2.95
CA GLU A 233 -1.46 25.86 -2.04
C GLU A 233 -1.95 27.14 -2.77
N GLU A 234 -1.29 27.54 -3.87
CA GLU A 234 -1.71 28.69 -4.67
C GLU A 234 -2.95 28.40 -5.55
N VAL A 235 -3.19 27.13 -5.89
CA VAL A 235 -4.35 26.69 -6.69
C VAL A 235 -5.64 26.55 -5.85
N ASN A 236 -5.58 26.59 -4.51
CA ASN A 236 -6.76 26.46 -3.64
C ASN A 236 -7.00 27.70 -2.73
N PRO A 237 -7.59 28.80 -3.26
CA PRO A 237 -7.72 30.07 -2.55
C PRO A 237 -8.77 30.12 -1.43
N HIS A 238 -9.33 28.99 -0.97
CA HIS A 238 -10.43 28.97 0.01
C HIS A 238 -10.06 28.59 1.45
N LEU A 239 -8.77 28.54 1.79
CA LEU A 239 -8.31 28.34 3.18
C LEU A 239 -7.43 29.48 3.70
N ARG A 240 -7.84 30.74 3.51
CA ARG A 240 -7.21 31.89 4.21
C ARG A 240 -8.25 32.75 4.90
N GLY A 241 -8.39 32.58 6.21
CA GLY A 241 -9.17 33.49 7.03
C GLY A 241 -9.38 33.00 8.47
N GLY A 242 -8.33 32.98 9.28
CA GLY A 242 -8.46 32.78 10.73
C GLY A 242 -7.31 33.44 11.49
N ARG A 243 -7.53 34.66 12.00
CA ARG A 243 -6.70 35.24 13.07
C ARG A 243 -7.24 34.74 14.40
N VAL A 244 -6.37 34.19 15.24
CA VAL A 244 -6.69 33.92 16.64
C VAL A 244 -6.09 35.05 17.48
N GLU A 245 -6.95 35.89 18.04
CA GLU A 245 -6.61 36.83 19.10
C GLU A 245 -6.79 36.15 20.46
N ASN A 246 -5.76 36.18 21.30
CA ASN A 246 -5.87 35.72 22.69
C ASN A 246 -6.34 36.88 23.58
N HIS A 247 -7.24 36.60 24.52
CA HIS A 247 -8.02 37.56 25.33
C HIS A 247 -7.23 38.44 26.34
N LEU A 248 -5.93 38.66 26.17
CA LEU A 248 -5.13 39.43 27.13
C LEU A 248 -4.10 40.41 26.52
N GLY A 249 -4.10 40.64 25.20
CA GLY A 249 -3.46 41.82 24.59
C GLY A 249 -2.00 42.08 24.94
N LYS A 250 -1.18 41.04 25.20
CA LYS A 250 0.25 41.18 25.52
C LYS A 250 1.10 40.27 24.65
N THR A 251 2.02 40.86 23.90
CA THR A 251 3.09 40.17 23.17
C THR A 251 4.32 40.05 24.07
N THR A 252 4.75 38.84 24.38
CA THR A 252 6.06 38.58 24.98
C THR A 252 6.94 37.81 23.98
N PRO A 253 8.22 38.20 23.79
CA PRO A 253 9.13 37.46 22.92
C PRO A 253 9.56 36.16 23.62
N VAL A 254 9.29 35.03 22.97
CA VAL A 254 9.89 33.74 23.35
C VAL A 254 11.26 33.67 22.67
N HIS A 255 12.32 33.69 23.45
CA HIS A 255 13.67 33.38 22.96
C HIS A 255 13.71 31.90 22.55
N PRO A 256 14.23 31.54 21.35
CA PRO A 256 14.43 30.15 21.00
C PRO A 256 15.57 29.60 21.85
N THR A 257 15.25 28.66 22.75
CA THR A 257 16.27 27.78 23.32
C THR A 257 16.75 26.88 22.19
N GLU A 258 17.91 27.20 21.59
CA GLU A 258 18.57 26.34 20.62
C GLU A 258 18.95 25.02 21.31
N ILE A 259 18.12 23.99 21.13
CA ILE A 259 18.55 22.61 21.31
C ILE A 259 19.51 22.34 20.15
N ARG A 260 20.80 22.53 20.41
CA ARG A 260 21.87 22.29 19.45
C ARG A 260 22.04 20.78 19.28
N THR A 261 21.19 20.15 18.47
CA THR A 261 21.43 18.79 17.99
C THR A 261 22.65 18.83 17.08
N SER A 262 23.76 18.22 17.52
CA SER A 262 25.03 18.14 16.79
C SER A 262 24.96 17.13 15.64
N ILE A 263 24.04 17.35 14.70
CA ILE A 263 23.91 16.54 13.49
C ILE A 263 24.70 17.23 12.39
N SER A 264 25.64 16.51 11.77
CA SER A 264 26.40 17.06 10.64
C SER A 264 25.46 17.36 9.45
N PRO A 265 25.74 18.38 8.61
CA PRO A 265 24.90 18.69 7.46
C PRO A 265 24.66 17.50 6.52
N SER A 266 25.65 16.62 6.32
CA SER A 266 25.50 15.38 5.53
C SER A 266 24.46 14.45 6.15
N SER A 267 24.54 14.25 7.46
CA SER A 267 23.63 13.38 8.21
C SER A 267 22.18 13.92 8.20
N ALA A 268 22.00 15.23 8.21
CA ALA A 268 20.67 15.85 8.12
C ALA A 268 20.03 15.65 6.73
N VAL A 269 20.82 15.74 5.65
CA VAL A 269 20.33 15.52 4.28
C VAL A 269 19.98 14.05 4.03
N GLU A 270 20.76 13.11 4.57
CA GLU A 270 20.49 11.67 4.51
C GLU A 270 19.18 11.30 5.22
N LEU A 271 18.92 11.89 6.38
CA LEU A 271 17.66 11.72 7.13
C LEU A 271 16.44 12.19 6.31
N ASN A 272 16.57 13.32 5.63
CA ASN A 272 15.49 13.92 4.85
C ASN A 272 15.11 13.05 3.64
N MET A 273 16.09 12.49 2.93
CA MET A 273 15.82 11.62 1.76
C MET A 273 15.22 10.28 2.18
N THR A 274 15.75 9.67 3.24
CA THR A 274 15.20 8.43 3.81
C THR A 274 13.73 8.61 4.19
N SER A 275 13.41 9.72 4.86
CA SER A 275 12.05 10.06 5.24
C SER A 275 11.15 10.32 4.02
N ALA A 276 11.66 11.00 2.98
CA ALA A 276 10.91 11.27 1.76
C ALA A 276 10.58 10.00 0.96
N LEU A 277 11.54 9.07 0.82
CA LEU A 277 11.30 7.78 0.16
C LEU A 277 10.32 6.91 0.95
N ALA A 278 10.46 6.87 2.28
CA ALA A 278 9.53 6.15 3.14
C ALA A 278 8.11 6.72 3.03
N ASN A 279 7.96 8.06 3.09
CA ASN A 279 6.67 8.73 2.94
C ASN A 279 6.07 8.54 1.53
N TYR A 280 6.88 8.58 0.46
CA TYR A 280 6.39 8.29 -0.88
C TYR A 280 5.87 6.84 -0.96
N ALA A 281 6.63 5.88 -0.42
CA ALA A 281 6.25 4.48 -0.41
C ALA A 281 4.93 4.26 0.34
N THR A 282 4.75 4.88 1.51
CA THR A 282 3.52 4.73 2.30
C THR A 282 2.35 5.53 1.73
N GLU A 283 2.48 6.85 1.58
CA GLU A 283 1.36 7.74 1.25
C GLU A 283 0.98 7.71 -0.23
N ALA A 284 1.97 7.75 -1.13
CA ALA A 284 1.69 7.90 -2.55
C ALA A 284 1.51 6.55 -3.26
N ALA A 285 2.34 5.55 -2.90
CA ALA A 285 2.33 4.26 -3.58
C ALA A 285 1.41 3.24 -2.89
N LEU A 286 1.66 2.91 -1.62
CA LEU A 286 0.93 1.85 -0.91
C LEU A 286 -0.53 2.24 -0.66
N ARG A 287 -0.79 3.39 -0.05
CA ARG A 287 -2.17 3.83 0.24
C ARG A 287 -3.05 3.85 -1.01
N LYS A 288 -2.55 4.45 -2.10
CA LYS A 288 -3.23 4.46 -3.41
C LYS A 288 -3.50 3.06 -3.94
N THR A 289 -2.49 2.20 -3.91
CA THR A 289 -2.62 0.81 -4.39
C THR A 289 -3.65 0.05 -3.59
N LEU A 290 -3.64 0.20 -2.26
CA LEU A 290 -4.62 -0.40 -1.36
C LEU A 290 -6.03 0.09 -1.68
N LEU A 291 -6.26 1.40 -1.77
CA LEU A 291 -7.58 1.96 -2.10
C LEU A 291 -8.14 1.38 -3.40
N ILE A 292 -7.38 1.45 -4.49
CA ILE A 292 -7.81 0.97 -5.82
C ILE A 292 -8.08 -0.53 -5.79
N ALA A 293 -7.16 -1.32 -5.20
CA ALA A 293 -7.29 -2.76 -5.09
C ALA A 293 -8.57 -3.18 -4.35
N HIS A 294 -8.89 -2.52 -3.23
CA HIS A 294 -10.04 -2.89 -2.43
C HIS A 294 -11.37 -2.39 -3.03
N ARG A 295 -11.36 -1.28 -3.79
CA ARG A 295 -12.50 -0.90 -4.64
C ARG A 295 -12.78 -1.97 -5.69
N GLN A 296 -11.73 -2.48 -6.33
CA GLN A 296 -11.84 -3.55 -7.32
C GLN A 296 -12.31 -4.88 -6.73
N VAL A 297 -11.88 -5.24 -5.51
CA VAL A 297 -12.44 -6.39 -4.78
C VAL A 297 -13.95 -6.27 -4.68
N TRP A 298 -14.46 -5.08 -4.35
CA TRP A 298 -15.90 -4.83 -4.28
C TRP A 298 -16.57 -4.83 -5.66
N THR A 299 -16.02 -4.14 -6.66
CA THR A 299 -16.69 -4.02 -7.97
C THR A 299 -16.53 -5.25 -8.86
N TRP A 300 -15.60 -6.16 -8.55
CA TRP A 300 -15.45 -7.44 -9.25
C TRP A 300 -16.20 -8.58 -8.56
N GLN A 301 -17.11 -8.29 -7.62
CA GLN A 301 -17.94 -9.28 -6.92
C GLN A 301 -18.58 -10.30 -7.85
N ASP A 302 -19.14 -9.87 -8.97
CA ASP A 302 -19.80 -10.78 -9.91
C ASP A 302 -18.82 -11.75 -10.59
N GLU A 303 -17.53 -11.47 -10.56
CA GLU A 303 -16.52 -12.32 -11.17
C GLU A 303 -16.04 -13.40 -10.21
N TRP A 304 -15.77 -13.07 -8.95
CA TRP A 304 -15.23 -14.01 -7.97
C TRP A 304 -16.29 -14.69 -7.10
N CYS A 305 -17.51 -14.12 -6.98
CA CYS A 305 -18.57 -14.71 -6.18
C CYS A 305 -18.97 -16.07 -6.75
N GLY A 306 -18.91 -17.09 -5.88
CA GLY A 306 -19.17 -18.49 -6.20
C GLY A 306 -17.94 -19.31 -6.59
N MET A 307 -16.75 -18.70 -6.67
CA MET A 307 -15.50 -19.45 -6.87
C MET A 307 -15.08 -20.20 -5.61
N THR A 308 -14.48 -21.37 -5.78
CA THR A 308 -13.78 -22.08 -4.71
C THR A 308 -12.31 -21.64 -4.63
N ILE A 309 -11.61 -22.09 -3.59
CA ILE A 309 -10.16 -21.84 -3.49
C ILE A 309 -9.41 -22.54 -4.64
N GLU A 310 -9.86 -23.73 -5.05
CA GLU A 310 -9.31 -24.50 -6.17
C GLU A 310 -9.46 -23.74 -7.49
N ASP A 311 -10.61 -23.11 -7.75
CA ASP A 311 -10.82 -22.29 -8.95
C ASP A 311 -9.79 -21.15 -9.05
N VAL A 312 -9.47 -20.53 -7.91
CA VAL A 312 -8.47 -19.45 -7.87
C VAL A 312 -7.05 -19.99 -8.01
N ARG A 313 -6.73 -21.17 -7.45
CA ARG A 313 -5.44 -21.84 -7.68
C ARG A 313 -5.22 -22.19 -9.15
N ASP A 314 -6.26 -22.69 -9.80
CA ASP A 314 -6.24 -22.93 -11.25
C ASP A 314 -5.98 -21.66 -12.04
N MET A 315 -6.59 -20.55 -11.61
CA MET A 315 -6.37 -19.24 -12.22
C MET A 315 -4.94 -18.74 -12.03
N GLU A 316 -4.37 -18.90 -10.83
CA GLU A 316 -2.97 -18.56 -10.53
C GLU A 316 -2.02 -19.34 -11.42
N MET A 317 -2.23 -20.65 -11.57
CA MET A 317 -1.42 -21.53 -12.41
C MET A 317 -1.47 -21.09 -13.87
N ARG A 318 -2.68 -20.89 -14.44
CA ARG A 318 -2.83 -20.42 -15.83
C ARG A 318 -2.18 -19.06 -16.03
N THR A 319 -2.29 -18.17 -15.05
CA THR A 319 -1.67 -16.85 -15.09
C THR A 319 -0.15 -16.97 -15.11
N ALA A 320 0.44 -17.80 -14.25
CA ALA A 320 1.86 -18.07 -14.24
C ALA A 320 2.38 -18.60 -15.59
N ASP A 321 1.65 -19.53 -16.20
CA ASP A 321 2.01 -20.09 -17.51
C ASP A 321 1.96 -19.05 -18.63
N ILE A 322 0.91 -18.22 -18.67
CA ILE A 322 0.78 -17.13 -19.65
C ILE A 322 1.94 -16.14 -19.50
N LEU A 323 2.28 -15.75 -18.26
CA LEU A 323 3.36 -14.83 -17.99
C LEU A 323 4.72 -15.40 -18.41
N ARG A 324 4.96 -16.67 -18.10
CA ARG A 324 6.17 -17.39 -18.50
C ARG A 324 6.33 -17.44 -20.03
N GLN A 325 5.24 -17.68 -20.75
CA GLN A 325 5.24 -17.70 -22.22
C GLN A 325 5.53 -16.32 -22.82
N LYS A 326 4.89 -15.26 -22.30
CA LYS A 326 5.12 -13.88 -22.75
C LYS A 326 6.58 -13.47 -22.57
N MET A 327 7.16 -13.74 -21.40
CA MET A 327 8.55 -13.38 -21.12
C MET A 327 9.54 -14.16 -21.98
N GLY A 328 9.37 -15.49 -22.10
CA GLY A 328 10.25 -16.31 -22.92
C GLY A 328 10.14 -16.09 -24.44
N GLN A 329 9.09 -15.42 -24.93
CA GLN A 329 8.99 -15.00 -26.34
C GLN A 329 9.80 -13.73 -26.61
N GLU A 330 9.81 -12.77 -25.68
CA GLU A 330 10.54 -11.52 -25.83
C GLU A 330 12.06 -11.69 -25.65
N ASP A 331 12.53 -12.53 -24.72
CA ASP A 331 13.97 -12.83 -24.57
C ASP A 331 14.60 -13.33 -25.87
N ARG A 332 13.88 -14.20 -26.60
CA ARG A 332 14.32 -14.73 -27.90
C ARG A 332 14.38 -13.67 -29.00
N HIS A 333 13.55 -12.63 -28.94
CA HIS A 333 13.62 -11.52 -29.89
C HIS A 333 14.78 -10.57 -29.59
N THR A 334 15.16 -10.41 -28.33
CA THR A 334 16.29 -9.57 -27.92
C THR A 334 17.66 -10.20 -28.21
N GLU A 335 17.76 -11.54 -28.23
CA GLU A 335 18.99 -12.25 -28.62
C GLU A 335 19.23 -12.31 -30.14
N THR A 336 18.23 -11.95 -30.96
CA THR A 336 18.31 -12.04 -32.43
C THR A 336 18.60 -10.67 -33.10
N ILE A 337 18.89 -9.63 -32.31
CA ILE A 337 19.28 -8.28 -32.76
C ILE A 337 20.67 -7.97 -32.20
#